data_AF-A0A1Y0FSZ9-F1
#
_entry.id   AF-A0A1Y0FSZ9-F1
#
_cell.length_a   1.000
_cell.length_b   1.000
_cell.length_c   1.000
_cell.angle_alpha   90.00
_cell.angle_beta   90.00
_cell.angle_gamma   90.00
#
_symmetry.space_group_name_H-M   'P 1'
#
loop_
_entity.id
_entity.type
_entity.pdbx_description
1 polymer ?
#
loop_
_entity_poly.entity_id
_entity_poly.type
_entity_poly.pdbx_seq_one_letter_code
_entity_poly.pdbx_strand_id
1 'polypeptide(L)'
;MTELGEGVAVPVSKKAKDGKLLVKVLDACTNDPVEGADVTVGSDKKTSNSSGEASFDKLPVGTLPTKVVKHFKDADYSTFLVHYPRVMRSHKAKSTVLDSPSIKEGIETKTDILLEVYKVLDEIVFHRRHIDIGGSDKYGHWWSVFAPNMSFGWWPKYPVGHHLNRRSTPPVEPAPLSNNAGWREKASHMFATASYKTALAIFEAKEGGVGQTLRGVDGELNGVTAFGGIARPGMYVDPHAGGGDSGNEQYSPVIKECTDIMSIRTSAEAFSTSYSGDWSWRFEAGNHCHTFQKALMRHLHFDKYKVIK
;
A
#
# COMPACT_ATOMS: atom_id res chain seq x y z
N MET A 1 93.12 -3.32 -24.98
CA MET A 1 92.17 -4.31 -25.54
C MET A 1 91.03 -4.37 -24.55
N THR A 2 89.93 -3.72 -24.90
CA THR A 2 88.86 -3.33 -23.98
C THR A 2 87.75 -4.37 -23.95
N GLU A 3 87.09 -4.42 -22.80
CA GLU A 3 86.31 -5.51 -22.24
C GLU A 3 84.99 -5.84 -22.96
N LEU A 4 84.74 -7.15 -23.00
CA LEU A 4 83.49 -7.88 -22.84
C LEU A 4 82.21 -7.03 -22.77
N GLY A 5 81.38 -7.16 -23.81
CA GLY A 5 80.02 -6.65 -23.83
C GLY A 5 79.15 -7.38 -22.80
N GLU A 6 78.63 -6.65 -21.83
CA GLU A 6 77.51 -7.08 -20.98
C GLU A 6 76.27 -7.28 -21.86
N GLY A 7 75.93 -8.55 -22.10
CA GLY A 7 74.64 -8.92 -22.66
C GLY A 7 73.55 -8.60 -21.65
N VAL A 8 72.81 -7.52 -21.89
CA VAL A 8 71.58 -7.20 -21.14
C VAL A 8 70.57 -8.32 -21.37
N ALA A 9 70.39 -9.17 -20.36
CA ALA A 9 69.33 -10.17 -20.35
C ALA A 9 67.99 -9.42 -20.30
N VAL A 10 67.30 -9.36 -21.44
CA VAL A 10 65.92 -8.86 -21.49
C VAL A 10 65.06 -9.87 -20.73
N PRO A 11 64.44 -9.49 -19.59
CA PRO A 11 63.55 -10.40 -18.89
C PRO A 11 62.39 -10.73 -19.82
N VAL A 12 62.27 -12.01 -20.19
CA VAL A 12 61.12 -12.50 -20.93
C VAL A 12 59.90 -12.33 -20.03
N SER A 13 59.11 -11.28 -20.29
CA SER A 13 57.83 -11.05 -19.62
C SER A 13 56.92 -12.24 -19.91
N LYS A 14 56.74 -13.11 -18.91
CA LYS A 14 55.76 -14.19 -18.98
C LYS A 14 54.39 -13.55 -19.07
N LYS A 15 53.73 -13.67 -20.24
CA LYS A 15 52.37 -13.18 -20.45
C LYS A 15 51.46 -13.78 -19.37
N ALA A 16 50.90 -12.93 -18.52
CA ALA A 16 49.97 -13.36 -17.48
C ALA A 16 48.80 -14.10 -18.13
N LYS A 17 48.39 -15.22 -17.55
CA LYS A 17 47.20 -15.95 -18.00
C LYS A 17 45.95 -15.18 -17.59
N ASP A 18 44.97 -15.15 -18.48
CA ASP A 18 43.69 -14.57 -18.14
C ASP A 18 42.99 -15.39 -17.03
N GLY A 19 42.19 -14.72 -16.22
CA GLY A 19 41.33 -15.35 -15.22
C GLY A 19 39.93 -15.65 -15.73
N LYS A 20 39.14 -16.30 -14.87
CA LYS A 20 37.71 -16.58 -15.10
C LYS A 20 36.89 -16.13 -13.90
N LEU A 21 35.64 -15.74 -14.14
CA LEU A 21 34.70 -15.36 -13.08
C LEU A 21 33.35 -16.03 -13.32
N LEU A 22 32.87 -16.77 -12.33
CA LEU A 22 31.47 -17.20 -12.26
C LEU A 22 30.74 -16.29 -11.25
N VAL A 23 29.78 -15.52 -11.74
CA VAL A 23 28.89 -14.72 -10.90
C VAL A 23 27.60 -15.50 -10.68
N LYS A 24 27.23 -15.75 -9.44
CA LYS A 24 25.93 -16.32 -9.07
C LYS A 24 25.04 -15.23 -8.47
N VAL A 25 23.95 -14.91 -9.13
CA VAL A 25 22.97 -13.91 -8.68
C VAL A 25 21.87 -14.61 -7.91
N LEU A 26 21.70 -14.23 -6.64
CA LEU A 26 20.76 -14.85 -5.72
C LEU A 26 19.77 -13.82 -5.18
N ASP A 27 18.54 -14.24 -4.90
CA ASP A 27 17.55 -13.45 -4.16
C ASP A 27 18.10 -13.22 -2.74
N ALA A 28 18.23 -11.96 -2.33
CA ALA A 28 18.76 -11.59 -1.03
C ALA A 28 17.96 -12.17 0.16
N CYS A 29 16.71 -12.57 -0.07
CA CYS A 29 15.81 -13.10 0.95
C CYS A 29 15.83 -14.64 1.04
N THR A 30 15.69 -15.31 -0.10
CA THR A 30 15.52 -16.77 -0.12
C THR A 30 16.80 -17.51 -0.49
N ASN A 31 17.84 -16.80 -0.97
CA ASN A 31 19.02 -17.36 -1.63
C ASN A 31 18.68 -18.18 -2.89
N ASP A 32 17.48 -18.04 -3.43
CA ASP A 32 17.11 -18.69 -4.69
C ASP A 32 17.82 -18.02 -5.86
N PRO A 33 18.17 -18.76 -6.92
CA PRO A 33 18.81 -18.18 -8.08
C PRO A 33 17.91 -17.18 -8.82
N VAL A 34 18.48 -16.05 -9.25
CA VAL A 34 17.77 -15.03 -10.04
C VAL A 34 18.14 -15.14 -11.51
N GLU A 35 17.22 -15.67 -12.30
CA GLU A 35 17.35 -15.75 -13.76
C GLU A 35 17.17 -14.37 -14.44
N GLY A 36 17.89 -14.17 -15.55
CA GLY A 36 17.65 -13.04 -16.44
C GLY A 36 18.16 -11.71 -15.90
N ALA A 37 19.13 -11.71 -14.99
CA ALA A 37 19.81 -10.53 -14.49
C ALA A 37 20.98 -10.16 -15.42
N ASP A 38 21.08 -8.89 -15.80
CA ASP A 38 22.17 -8.36 -16.59
C ASP A 38 23.41 -8.17 -15.69
N VAL A 39 24.44 -8.98 -15.91
CA VAL A 39 25.73 -8.93 -15.22
C VAL A 39 26.76 -8.29 -16.14
N THR A 40 27.39 -7.21 -15.69
CA THR A 40 28.44 -6.49 -16.42
C THR A 40 29.74 -6.58 -15.63
N VAL A 41 30.83 -7.04 -16.26
CA VAL A 41 32.17 -7.16 -15.65
C VAL A 41 33.16 -6.50 -16.59
N GLY A 42 33.71 -5.35 -16.19
CA GLY A 42 34.51 -4.53 -17.11
C GLY A 42 33.68 -4.10 -18.34
N SER A 43 34.12 -4.50 -19.55
CA SER A 43 33.39 -4.23 -20.81
C SER A 43 32.36 -5.30 -21.17
N ASP A 44 32.44 -6.48 -20.55
CA ASP A 44 31.64 -7.63 -20.97
C ASP A 44 30.30 -7.63 -20.25
N LYS A 45 29.25 -8.02 -20.98
CA LYS A 45 27.89 -8.14 -20.46
C LYS A 45 27.34 -9.52 -20.76
N LYS A 46 26.77 -10.18 -19.74
CA LYS A 46 26.04 -11.44 -19.86
C LYS A 46 24.74 -11.38 -19.06
N THR A 47 23.86 -12.35 -19.29
CA THR A 47 22.62 -12.49 -18.55
C THR A 47 22.67 -13.79 -17.75
N SER A 48 22.25 -13.76 -16.48
CA SER A 48 22.20 -14.96 -15.64
C SER A 48 21.20 -15.99 -16.19
N ASN A 49 21.56 -17.27 -16.12
CA ASN A 49 20.70 -18.39 -16.51
C ASN A 49 19.70 -18.78 -15.41
N SER A 50 18.96 -19.87 -15.60
CA SER A 50 17.99 -20.42 -14.63
C SER A 50 18.60 -20.84 -13.29
N SER A 51 19.91 -21.08 -13.25
CA SER A 51 20.68 -21.34 -12.02
C SER A 51 21.27 -20.06 -11.41
N GLY A 52 20.89 -18.89 -11.93
CA GLY A 52 21.38 -17.58 -11.49
C GLY A 52 22.81 -17.28 -11.92
N GLU A 53 23.40 -18.08 -12.80
CA GLU A 53 24.83 -18.02 -13.10
C GLU A 53 25.13 -17.22 -14.39
N ALA A 54 26.20 -16.42 -14.34
CA ALA A 54 26.82 -15.77 -15.49
C ALA A 54 28.34 -15.98 -15.43
N SER A 55 28.89 -16.76 -16.38
CA SER A 55 30.32 -17.07 -16.44
C SER A 55 31.05 -16.17 -17.43
N PHE A 56 32.20 -15.62 -17.04
CA PHE A 56 33.07 -14.75 -17.83
C PHE A 56 34.45 -15.39 -17.93
N ASP A 57 34.99 -15.46 -19.15
CA ASP A 57 36.32 -15.98 -19.43
C ASP A 57 37.22 -14.85 -19.93
N LYS A 58 38.53 -15.08 -19.92
CA LYS A 58 39.53 -14.16 -20.48
C LYS A 58 39.56 -12.79 -19.80
N LEU A 59 39.32 -12.76 -18.49
CA LEU A 59 39.33 -11.54 -17.71
C LEU A 59 40.76 -11.17 -17.28
N PRO A 60 41.14 -9.87 -17.27
CA PRO A 60 42.41 -9.46 -16.72
C PRO A 60 42.48 -9.76 -15.21
N VAL A 61 43.67 -10.16 -14.75
CA VAL A 61 43.95 -10.38 -13.33
C VAL A 61 43.87 -9.04 -12.58
N GLY A 62 43.24 -9.06 -11.41
CA GLY A 62 43.02 -7.86 -10.59
C GLY A 62 41.57 -7.73 -10.13
N THR A 63 41.25 -6.58 -9.55
CA THR A 63 39.89 -6.28 -9.08
C THR A 63 39.09 -5.64 -10.19
N LEU A 64 37.95 -6.24 -10.57
CA LEU A 64 37.10 -5.73 -11.65
C LEU A 64 35.75 -5.27 -11.11
N PRO A 65 35.26 -4.09 -11.51
CA PRO A 65 33.92 -3.67 -11.14
C PRO A 65 32.89 -4.57 -11.80
N THR A 66 32.01 -5.13 -10.98
CA THR A 66 30.90 -5.98 -11.39
C THR A 66 29.60 -5.28 -11.07
N LYS A 67 28.73 -5.12 -12.06
CA LYS A 67 27.40 -4.52 -11.91
C LYS A 67 26.33 -5.53 -12.30
N VAL A 68 25.42 -5.81 -11.37
CA VAL A 68 24.25 -6.65 -11.61
C VAL A 68 23.01 -5.78 -11.66
N VAL A 69 22.17 -5.97 -12.67
CA VAL A 69 20.91 -5.23 -12.86
C VAL A 69 19.79 -6.21 -13.23
N LYS A 70 18.65 -6.11 -12.55
CA LYS A 70 17.43 -6.81 -12.96
C LYS A 70 16.25 -5.85 -13.01
N HIS A 71 15.44 -5.98 -14.05
CA HIS A 71 14.13 -5.34 -14.14
C HIS A 71 13.06 -6.42 -13.98
N PHE A 72 12.25 -6.29 -12.94
CA PHE A 72 11.11 -7.16 -12.63
C PHE A 72 9.85 -6.55 -13.23
N LYS A 73 9.65 -6.71 -14.55
CA LYS A 73 8.55 -6.07 -15.30
C LYS A 73 7.18 -6.31 -14.68
N ASP A 74 6.94 -7.53 -14.19
CA ASP A 74 5.65 -7.90 -13.59
C ASP A 74 5.40 -7.10 -12.30
N ALA A 75 6.46 -6.70 -11.61
CA ALA A 75 6.44 -5.87 -10.42
C ALA A 75 6.60 -4.36 -10.69
N ASP A 76 6.56 -3.90 -11.95
CA ASP A 76 6.48 -2.46 -12.23
C ASP A 76 5.29 -1.84 -11.50
N TYR A 77 5.54 -0.74 -10.80
CA TYR A 77 4.65 -0.24 -9.76
C TYR A 77 4.36 1.25 -9.93
N SER A 78 3.35 1.71 -9.20
CA SER A 78 2.98 3.10 -9.04
C SER A 78 3.10 3.52 -7.58
N THR A 79 3.43 4.80 -7.37
CA THR A 79 3.40 5.45 -6.07
C THR A 79 2.31 6.53 -6.08
N PHE A 80 1.56 6.64 -5.00
CA PHE A 80 0.55 7.69 -4.85
C PHE A 80 1.20 9.03 -4.50
N LEU A 81 0.96 10.06 -5.31
CA LEU A 81 1.57 11.39 -5.11
C LEU A 81 0.73 12.27 -4.17
N VAL A 82 -0.57 12.41 -4.48
CA VAL A 82 -1.54 13.19 -3.72
C VAL A 82 -2.93 12.56 -3.88
N HIS A 83 -3.80 12.72 -2.88
CA HIS A 83 -5.19 12.24 -2.90
C HIS A 83 -5.31 10.79 -3.39
N TYR A 84 -4.75 9.85 -2.62
CA TYR A 84 -4.80 8.43 -2.92
C TYR A 84 -6.18 8.02 -3.47
N PRO A 85 -6.26 7.44 -4.69
CA PRO A 85 -5.23 7.08 -5.68
C PRO A 85 -5.21 8.00 -6.91
N ARG A 86 -5.87 9.17 -6.89
CA ARG A 86 -6.18 9.96 -8.09
C ARG A 86 -4.96 10.38 -8.91
N VAL A 87 -3.82 10.57 -8.26
CA VAL A 87 -2.57 10.93 -8.94
C VAL A 87 -1.49 9.92 -8.60
N MET A 88 -1.13 9.11 -9.60
CA MET A 88 -0.09 8.10 -9.51
C MET A 88 1.10 8.44 -10.39
N ARG A 89 2.28 8.01 -9.95
CA ARG A 89 3.51 8.01 -10.77
C ARG A 89 3.98 6.58 -10.95
N SER A 90 4.14 6.16 -12.20
CA SER A 90 4.66 4.83 -12.54
C SER A 90 6.19 4.79 -12.50
N HIS A 91 6.73 3.64 -12.09
CA HIS A 91 8.15 3.38 -11.93
C HIS A 91 8.49 1.96 -12.43
N LYS A 92 9.75 1.77 -12.83
CA LYS A 92 10.29 0.44 -13.11
C LYS A 92 10.77 -0.23 -11.83
N ALA A 93 10.38 -1.47 -11.61
CA ALA A 93 10.92 -2.31 -10.53
C ALA A 93 12.32 -2.80 -10.89
N LYS A 94 13.31 -1.96 -10.64
CA LYS A 94 14.70 -2.23 -11.00
C LYS A 94 15.56 -2.37 -9.73
N SER A 95 16.33 -3.44 -9.67
CA SER A 95 17.38 -3.65 -8.66
C SER A 95 18.75 -3.53 -9.30
N THR A 96 19.70 -2.98 -8.56
CA THR A 96 21.07 -2.79 -9.03
C THR A 96 22.04 -2.98 -7.88
N VAL A 97 23.05 -3.82 -8.08
CA VAL A 97 24.12 -4.09 -7.11
C VAL A 97 25.46 -3.88 -7.79
N LEU A 98 26.41 -3.32 -7.05
CA LEU A 98 27.79 -3.15 -7.47
C LEU A 98 28.67 -3.98 -6.54
N ASP A 99 29.60 -4.72 -7.13
CA ASP A 99 30.61 -5.53 -6.45
C ASP A 99 31.97 -5.37 -7.16
N SER A 100 33.03 -5.94 -6.59
CA SER A 100 34.38 -5.86 -7.13
C SER A 100 35.20 -7.12 -6.80
N PRO A 101 34.89 -8.27 -7.42
CA PRO A 101 35.62 -9.50 -7.18
C PRO A 101 37.08 -9.41 -7.64
N SER A 102 37.98 -10.07 -6.91
CA SER A 102 39.39 -10.19 -7.27
C SER A 102 39.63 -11.41 -8.15
N ILE A 103 40.02 -11.17 -9.40
CA ILE A 103 40.30 -12.19 -10.41
C ILE A 103 41.75 -12.64 -10.26
N LYS A 104 41.94 -13.96 -10.12
CA LYS A 104 43.26 -14.58 -9.98
C LYS A 104 43.71 -15.20 -11.31
N GLU A 105 45.02 -15.19 -11.54
CA GLU A 105 45.65 -15.75 -12.75
C GLU A 105 45.31 -17.24 -12.90
N GLY A 106 44.67 -17.62 -14.02
CA GLY A 106 44.42 -19.02 -14.38
C GLY A 106 43.46 -19.79 -13.47
N ILE A 107 42.75 -19.12 -12.56
CA ILE A 107 41.78 -19.72 -11.63
C ILE A 107 40.39 -19.16 -11.92
N GLU A 108 39.37 -20.00 -11.76
CA GLU A 108 37.97 -19.55 -11.73
C GLU A 108 37.64 -18.97 -10.35
N THR A 109 37.45 -17.65 -10.30
CA THR A 109 36.87 -16.97 -9.13
C THR A 109 35.35 -17.17 -9.15
N LYS A 110 34.75 -17.48 -8.00
CA LYS A 110 33.29 -17.51 -7.82
C LYS A 110 32.89 -16.37 -6.89
N THR A 111 31.81 -15.67 -7.23
CA THR A 111 31.23 -14.65 -6.35
C THR A 111 29.71 -14.79 -6.35
N ASP A 112 29.12 -14.68 -5.16
CA ASP A 112 27.68 -14.69 -4.96
C ASP A 112 27.23 -13.24 -4.75
N ILE A 113 26.33 -12.75 -5.59
CA ILE A 113 25.78 -11.40 -5.50
C ILE A 113 24.31 -11.50 -5.09
N LEU A 114 24.01 -11.02 -3.89
CA LEU A 114 22.66 -10.93 -3.37
C LEU A 114 21.93 -9.73 -3.97
N LEU A 115 20.75 -9.97 -4.54
CA LEU A 115 19.95 -8.99 -5.24
C LEU A 115 18.57 -8.89 -4.59
N GLU A 116 18.13 -7.68 -4.23
CA GLU A 116 16.76 -7.44 -3.80
C GLU A 116 15.79 -7.77 -4.94
N VAL A 117 14.79 -8.62 -4.69
CA VAL A 117 13.79 -9.02 -5.68
C VAL A 117 12.48 -8.28 -5.38
N TYR A 118 11.94 -7.59 -6.39
CA TYR A 118 10.60 -7.00 -6.27
C TYR A 118 9.55 -8.08 -6.49
N LYS A 119 8.58 -8.18 -5.57
CA LYS A 119 7.47 -9.14 -5.62
C LYS A 119 6.15 -8.41 -5.45
N VAL A 120 5.18 -8.74 -6.31
CA VAL A 120 3.79 -8.29 -6.12
C VAL A 120 3.15 -9.23 -5.11
N LEU A 121 2.46 -8.66 -4.11
CA LEU A 121 1.67 -9.43 -3.15
C LEU A 121 0.26 -9.61 -3.71
N ASP A 122 0.09 -10.54 -4.64
CA ASP A 122 -1.20 -10.76 -5.34
C ASP A 122 -2.32 -11.23 -4.40
N GLU A 123 -1.97 -11.81 -3.25
CA GLU A 123 -2.92 -12.19 -2.19
C GLU A 123 -3.48 -10.99 -1.42
N ILE A 124 -2.83 -9.83 -1.51
CA ILE A 124 -3.25 -8.60 -0.86
C ILE A 124 -3.73 -7.62 -1.92
N VAL A 125 -5.02 -7.29 -1.87
CA VAL A 125 -5.65 -6.39 -2.83
C VAL A 125 -6.37 -5.27 -2.09
N PHE A 126 -5.99 -4.04 -2.39
CA PHE A 126 -6.70 -2.84 -1.99
C PHE A 126 -7.72 -2.51 -3.06
N HIS A 127 -8.99 -2.48 -2.67
CA HIS A 127 -10.11 -2.22 -3.55
C HIS A 127 -10.68 -0.83 -3.29
N ARG A 128 -11.16 -0.22 -4.37
CA ARG A 128 -12.03 0.96 -4.31
C ARG A 128 -13.26 0.73 -5.15
N ARG A 129 -14.42 0.94 -4.56
CA ARG A 129 -15.68 1.07 -5.29
C ARG A 129 -16.06 2.52 -5.38
N HIS A 130 -16.40 2.99 -6.58
CA HIS A 130 -17.03 4.29 -6.77
C HIS A 130 -18.47 4.18 -6.26
N ILE A 131 -18.84 5.04 -5.31
CA ILE A 131 -20.20 5.12 -4.80
C ILE A 131 -20.81 6.38 -5.41
N ASP A 132 -21.79 6.19 -6.29
CA ASP A 132 -22.54 7.28 -6.89
C ASP A 132 -23.72 7.64 -5.99
N ILE A 133 -23.54 8.71 -5.20
CA ILE A 133 -24.63 9.39 -4.49
C ILE A 133 -24.90 10.68 -5.27
N GLY A 134 -25.50 10.53 -6.46
CA GLY A 134 -26.09 11.63 -7.24
C GLY A 134 -25.11 12.69 -7.76
N GLY A 135 -23.85 12.34 -8.02
CA GLY A 135 -22.85 13.29 -8.51
C GLY A 135 -21.55 12.62 -8.94
N SER A 136 -20.80 13.26 -9.84
CA SER A 136 -19.54 12.75 -10.42
C SER A 136 -18.53 12.35 -9.33
N ASP A 137 -18.46 11.05 -9.03
CA ASP A 137 -17.48 10.33 -8.19
C ASP A 137 -16.81 11.16 -7.07
N LYS A 138 -17.36 11.15 -5.85
CA LYS A 138 -16.71 11.79 -4.69
C LYS A 138 -16.53 10.93 -3.44
N TYR A 139 -17.24 9.80 -3.29
CA TYR A 139 -17.40 9.18 -1.97
C TYR A 139 -17.10 7.67 -1.91
N GLY A 140 -16.33 7.15 -2.87
CA GLY A 140 -16.07 5.70 -2.98
C GLY A 140 -15.65 5.01 -1.68
N HIS A 141 -16.05 3.74 -1.53
CA HIS A 141 -15.66 2.91 -0.39
C HIS A 141 -14.35 2.17 -0.66
N TRP A 142 -13.57 2.03 0.40
CA TRP A 142 -12.28 1.37 0.36
C TRP A 142 -12.24 0.20 1.33
N TRP A 143 -11.75 -0.93 0.84
CA TRP A 143 -11.45 -2.08 1.65
C TRP A 143 -10.20 -2.77 1.13
N SER A 144 -9.59 -3.59 1.97
CA SER A 144 -8.41 -4.38 1.63
C SER A 144 -8.69 -5.83 1.93
N VAL A 145 -8.36 -6.73 1.01
CA VAL A 145 -8.44 -8.19 1.17
C VAL A 145 -7.04 -8.72 1.37
N PHE A 146 -6.84 -9.53 2.40
CA PHE A 146 -5.55 -10.17 2.74
C PHE A 146 -5.62 -11.70 2.68
N ALA A 147 -6.82 -12.27 2.83
CA ALA A 147 -7.12 -13.70 2.74
C ALA A 147 -8.64 -13.90 2.52
N PRO A 148 -9.11 -15.10 2.16
CA PRO A 148 -10.54 -15.37 1.95
C PRO A 148 -11.46 -14.98 3.14
N ASN A 149 -10.96 -15.08 4.37
CA ASN A 149 -11.67 -14.73 5.61
C ASN A 149 -11.12 -13.46 6.28
N MET A 150 -10.34 -12.66 5.55
CA MET A 150 -9.63 -11.51 6.10
C MET A 150 -9.67 -10.33 5.13
N SER A 151 -10.59 -9.42 5.40
CA SER A 151 -10.70 -8.13 4.75
C SER A 151 -11.12 -7.05 5.74
N PHE A 152 -10.67 -5.83 5.47
CA PHE A 152 -10.82 -4.70 6.37
C PHE A 152 -11.30 -3.48 5.62
N GLY A 153 -12.37 -2.87 6.12
CA GLY A 153 -12.86 -1.55 5.73
C GLY A 153 -13.40 -0.81 6.95
N TRP A 154 -13.42 0.52 6.87
CA TRP A 154 -13.94 1.37 7.95
C TRP A 154 -15.26 2.00 7.57
N TRP A 155 -16.29 1.75 8.37
CA TRP A 155 -17.67 2.09 8.09
C TRP A 155 -18.23 3.03 9.16
N PRO A 156 -19.26 3.83 8.85
CA PRO A 156 -20.10 4.37 9.90
C PRO A 156 -20.84 3.21 10.59
N LYS A 157 -21.12 3.33 11.88
CA LYS A 157 -21.86 2.31 12.64
C LYS A 157 -23.30 2.13 12.16
N TYR A 158 -23.94 3.24 11.76
CA TYR A 158 -25.25 3.26 11.13
C TYR A 158 -25.20 4.08 9.84
N PRO A 159 -26.11 3.85 8.87
CA PRO A 159 -26.20 4.67 7.67
C PRO A 159 -26.23 6.16 7.98
N VAL A 160 -25.54 6.97 7.18
CA VAL A 160 -25.56 8.42 7.33
C VAL A 160 -27.02 8.92 7.24
N GLY A 161 -27.42 9.76 8.18
CA GLY A 161 -28.79 10.24 8.37
C GLY A 161 -29.63 9.37 9.31
N HIS A 162 -29.14 8.20 9.75
CA HIS A 162 -29.85 7.35 10.70
C HIS A 162 -30.02 8.05 12.05
N HIS A 163 -31.17 7.86 12.71
CA HIS A 163 -31.49 8.54 13.97
C HIS A 163 -30.55 8.13 15.13
N LEU A 164 -29.99 6.92 15.11
CA LEU A 164 -29.01 6.48 16.10
C LEU A 164 -27.63 7.15 15.94
N ASN A 165 -27.39 7.87 14.85
CA ASN A 165 -26.20 8.71 14.69
C ASN A 165 -26.37 10.11 15.31
N ARG A 166 -27.58 10.45 15.80
CA ARG A 166 -27.88 11.76 16.37
C ARG A 166 -27.20 11.90 17.74
N ARG A 167 -26.42 12.96 17.93
CA ARG A 167 -25.72 13.27 19.20
C ARG A 167 -26.44 14.31 20.05
N SER A 168 -27.51 14.91 19.52
CA SER A 168 -28.33 15.91 20.21
C SER A 168 -29.76 15.39 20.36
N THR A 169 -30.46 15.83 21.41
CA THR A 169 -31.89 15.58 21.57
C THR A 169 -32.68 16.51 20.64
N PRO A 170 -33.76 16.02 19.99
CA PRO A 170 -34.66 16.89 19.26
C PRO A 170 -35.26 17.95 20.20
N PRO A 171 -35.56 19.17 19.70
CA PRO A 171 -36.29 20.15 20.49
C PRO A 171 -37.66 19.60 20.87
N VAL A 172 -38.16 20.00 22.04
CA VAL A 172 -39.47 19.56 22.55
C VAL A 172 -40.56 20.43 21.93
N GLU A 173 -41.58 19.81 21.37
CA GLU A 173 -42.74 20.52 20.82
C GLU A 173 -43.52 21.21 21.96
N PRO A 174 -43.95 22.48 21.80
CA PRO A 174 -44.77 23.14 22.81
C PRO A 174 -46.08 22.38 23.02
N ALA A 175 -46.52 22.30 24.28
CA ALA A 175 -47.77 21.63 24.63
C ALA A 175 -48.98 22.26 23.91
N PRO A 176 -49.97 21.44 23.50
CA PRO A 176 -51.15 21.95 22.82
C PRO A 176 -51.92 22.94 23.71
N LEU A 177 -52.45 24.00 23.09
CA LEU A 177 -53.29 24.97 23.79
C LEU A 177 -54.59 24.32 24.30
N SER A 178 -55.00 24.71 25.51
CA SER A 178 -56.35 24.41 26.02
C SER A 178 -57.41 25.07 25.13
N ASN A 179 -58.57 24.42 24.99
CA ASN A 179 -59.71 24.95 24.23
C ASN A 179 -60.20 26.31 24.76
N ASN A 180 -59.95 26.61 26.04
CA ASN A 180 -60.34 27.87 26.69
C ASN A 180 -59.19 28.88 26.79
N ALA A 181 -58.10 28.72 26.03
CA ALA A 181 -56.93 29.58 26.13
C ALA A 181 -57.23 31.04 25.77
N GLY A 182 -56.78 31.96 26.62
CA GLY A 182 -56.88 33.40 26.42
C GLY A 182 -55.99 33.92 25.30
N TRP A 183 -56.20 35.17 24.86
CA TRP A 183 -55.44 35.76 23.75
C TRP A 183 -53.93 35.87 24.02
N ARG A 184 -53.52 36.09 25.28
CA ARG A 184 -52.10 36.11 25.68
C ARG A 184 -51.44 34.73 25.59
N GLU A 185 -52.15 33.69 25.99
CA GLU A 185 -51.68 32.31 25.90
C GLU A 185 -51.54 31.88 24.45
N LYS A 186 -52.52 32.26 23.60
CA LYS A 186 -52.44 32.06 22.14
C LYS A 186 -51.22 32.77 21.53
N ALA A 187 -50.97 34.02 21.88
CA ALA A 187 -49.80 34.76 21.40
C ALA A 187 -48.48 34.12 21.87
N SER A 188 -48.38 33.76 23.16
CA SER A 188 -47.22 33.06 23.72
C SER A 188 -46.96 31.72 23.01
N HIS A 189 -48.01 30.93 22.79
CA HIS A 189 -47.91 29.66 22.06
C HIS A 189 -47.47 29.88 20.61
N MET A 190 -47.95 30.91 19.90
CA MET A 190 -47.48 31.23 18.55
C MET A 190 -45.96 31.48 18.53
N PHE A 191 -45.42 32.25 19.47
CA PHE A 191 -43.97 32.48 19.59
C PHE A 191 -43.20 31.20 19.96
N ALA A 192 -43.75 30.37 20.85
CA ALA A 192 -43.16 29.10 21.24
C ALA A 192 -43.11 28.12 20.03
N THR A 193 -44.20 28.02 19.26
CA THR A 193 -44.25 27.20 18.04
C THR A 193 -43.26 27.70 16.98
N ALA A 194 -43.15 29.03 16.78
CA ALA A 194 -42.18 29.59 15.83
C ALA A 194 -40.73 29.31 16.25
N SER A 195 -40.42 29.47 17.54
CA SER A 195 -39.12 29.12 18.13
C SER A 195 -38.81 27.62 17.97
N TYR A 196 -39.78 26.75 18.26
CA TYR A 196 -39.67 25.31 18.08
C TYR A 196 -39.36 24.92 16.62
N LYS A 197 -40.12 25.46 15.64
CA LYS A 197 -39.88 25.19 14.22
C LYS A 197 -38.47 25.60 13.77
N THR A 198 -38.00 26.74 14.27
CA THR A 198 -36.64 27.23 13.99
C THR A 198 -35.58 26.31 14.60
N ALA A 199 -35.76 25.93 15.87
CA ALA A 199 -34.88 25.00 16.56
C ALA A 199 -34.85 23.62 15.88
N LEU A 200 -36.01 23.13 15.40
CA LEU A 200 -36.12 21.85 14.69
C LEU A 200 -35.40 21.90 13.34
N ALA A 201 -35.55 22.99 12.59
CA ALA A 201 -34.83 23.16 11.32
C ALA A 201 -33.31 23.18 11.52
N ILE A 202 -32.81 23.87 12.55
CA ILE A 202 -31.38 23.87 12.91
C ILE A 202 -30.93 22.47 13.34
N PHE A 203 -31.74 21.78 14.15
CA PHE A 203 -31.48 20.41 14.59
C PHE A 203 -31.36 19.46 13.40
N GLU A 204 -32.33 19.45 12.48
CA GLU A 204 -32.30 18.58 11.30
C GLU A 204 -31.17 18.95 10.33
N ALA A 205 -30.79 20.23 10.21
CA ALA A 205 -29.61 20.61 9.44
C ALA A 205 -28.31 20.07 10.06
N LYS A 206 -28.19 20.10 11.39
CA LYS A 206 -27.01 19.65 12.15
C LYS A 206 -26.92 18.13 12.24
N GLU A 207 -28.03 17.46 12.49
CA GLU A 207 -28.12 16.03 12.77
C GLU A 207 -28.66 15.23 11.56
N GLY A 208 -28.98 15.88 10.45
CA GLY A 208 -29.30 15.24 9.18
C GLY A 208 -28.06 14.72 8.45
N GLY A 209 -28.26 14.02 7.34
CA GLY A 209 -27.19 13.29 6.64
C GLY A 209 -25.96 14.13 6.31
N VAL A 210 -26.13 15.32 5.74
CA VAL A 210 -25.01 16.22 5.38
C VAL A 210 -24.25 16.69 6.63
N GLY A 211 -24.97 17.09 7.68
CA GLY A 211 -24.38 17.50 8.95
C GLY A 211 -23.61 16.35 9.62
N GLN A 212 -24.15 15.14 9.58
CA GLN A 212 -23.49 13.92 10.06
C GLN A 212 -22.24 13.57 9.24
N THR A 213 -22.29 13.67 7.91
CA THR A 213 -21.12 13.45 7.04
C THR A 213 -19.96 14.38 7.42
N LEU A 214 -20.24 15.66 7.69
CA LEU A 214 -19.22 16.63 8.05
C LEU A 214 -18.81 16.52 9.52
N ARG A 215 -19.74 16.42 10.47
CA ARG A 215 -19.37 16.34 11.89
C ARG A 215 -18.75 15.00 12.25
N GLY A 216 -19.15 13.94 11.58
CA GLY A 216 -18.82 12.58 11.93
C GLY A 216 -19.90 11.90 12.77
N VAL A 217 -19.95 10.59 12.62
CA VAL A 217 -20.75 9.62 13.35
C VAL A 217 -19.81 8.56 13.90
N ASP A 218 -20.28 7.66 14.75
CA ASP A 218 -19.41 6.63 15.29
C ASP A 218 -18.96 5.69 14.16
N GLY A 219 -17.66 5.39 14.09
CA GLY A 219 -17.09 4.47 13.10
C GLY A 219 -16.91 3.07 13.68
N GLU A 220 -16.90 2.06 12.81
CA GLU A 220 -16.60 0.69 13.19
C GLU A 220 -15.90 -0.09 12.07
N LEU A 221 -15.17 -1.13 12.49
CA LEU A 221 -14.53 -2.06 11.58
C LEU A 221 -15.60 -2.91 10.87
N ASN A 222 -15.51 -3.00 9.54
CA ASN A 222 -16.34 -3.83 8.68
C ASN A 222 -17.86 -3.62 8.82
N GLY A 223 -18.34 -2.51 9.40
CA GLY A 223 -19.78 -2.20 9.41
C GLY A 223 -20.65 -3.29 10.06
N VAL A 224 -20.13 -3.94 11.11
CA VAL A 224 -20.76 -5.10 11.78
C VAL A 224 -22.18 -4.82 12.30
N THR A 225 -22.51 -3.57 12.60
CA THR A 225 -23.79 -3.19 13.20
C THR A 225 -24.91 -3.11 12.16
N ALA A 226 -24.64 -2.49 11.00
CA ALA A 226 -25.71 -2.14 10.04
C ALA A 226 -25.46 -2.60 8.60
N PHE A 227 -24.25 -3.04 8.26
CA PHE A 227 -23.86 -3.35 6.88
C PHE A 227 -23.58 -4.83 6.64
N GLY A 228 -23.73 -5.68 7.67
CA GLY A 228 -23.64 -7.13 7.55
C GLY A 228 -22.23 -7.68 7.45
N GLY A 229 -21.21 -6.88 7.75
CA GLY A 229 -19.84 -7.37 7.80
C GLY A 229 -19.54 -8.12 9.10
N ILE A 230 -18.32 -8.65 9.18
CA ILE A 230 -17.87 -9.51 10.27
C ILE A 230 -16.56 -8.96 10.81
N ALA A 231 -16.46 -8.82 12.14
CA ALA A 231 -15.21 -8.50 12.82
C ALA A 231 -15.13 -9.31 14.14
N ARG A 232 -14.59 -10.53 14.05
CA ARG A 232 -14.35 -11.40 15.20
C ARG A 232 -13.07 -12.22 15.00
N PRO A 233 -12.42 -12.71 16.06
CA PRO A 233 -11.17 -13.46 15.94
C PRO A 233 -11.28 -14.59 14.90
N GLY A 234 -10.33 -14.64 13.97
CA GLY A 234 -10.28 -15.62 12.88
C GLY A 234 -11.24 -15.38 11.70
N MET A 235 -12.08 -14.35 11.74
CA MET A 235 -12.91 -13.96 10.60
C MET A 235 -13.22 -12.46 10.60
N TYR A 236 -12.60 -11.76 9.65
CA TYR A 236 -12.81 -10.34 9.39
C TYR A 236 -13.25 -10.20 7.93
N VAL A 237 -14.49 -9.80 7.70
CA VAL A 237 -15.05 -9.71 6.35
C VAL A 237 -15.74 -8.38 6.18
N ASP A 238 -15.18 -7.52 5.34
CA ASP A 238 -15.85 -6.32 4.85
C ASP A 238 -17.09 -6.74 4.02
N PRO A 239 -18.25 -6.05 4.17
CA PRO A 239 -19.47 -6.38 3.44
C PRO A 239 -19.28 -6.50 1.92
N HIS A 240 -18.44 -5.65 1.32
CA HIS A 240 -18.16 -5.71 -0.11
C HIS A 240 -17.37 -6.96 -0.48
N ALA A 241 -16.34 -7.30 0.30
CA ALA A 241 -15.57 -8.53 0.08
C ALA A 241 -16.45 -9.78 0.25
N GLY A 242 -17.28 -9.83 1.30
CA GLY A 242 -18.21 -10.94 1.54
C GLY A 242 -19.29 -11.08 0.46
N GLY A 243 -19.68 -9.97 -0.18
CA GLY A 243 -20.59 -9.95 -1.32
C GLY A 243 -19.94 -10.27 -2.68
N GLY A 244 -18.63 -10.53 -2.73
CA GLY A 244 -17.90 -10.80 -3.97
C GLY A 244 -17.68 -9.56 -4.85
N ASP A 245 -17.75 -8.36 -4.26
CA ASP A 245 -17.46 -7.12 -4.96
C ASP A 245 -15.96 -7.04 -5.30
N SER A 246 -15.66 -6.75 -6.55
CA SER A 246 -14.28 -6.59 -7.02
C SER A 246 -13.81 -5.13 -6.97
N GLY A 247 -14.70 -4.16 -6.70
CA GLY A 247 -14.38 -2.75 -6.83
C GLY A 247 -14.18 -2.30 -8.29
N ASN A 248 -14.13 -1.00 -8.47
CA ASN A 248 -13.84 -0.36 -9.75
C ASN A 248 -12.32 -0.28 -9.99
N GLU A 249 -11.56 -0.07 -8.92
CA GLU A 249 -10.09 0.01 -8.96
C GLU A 249 -9.50 -1.00 -7.96
N GLN A 250 -8.36 -1.60 -8.32
CA GLN A 250 -7.64 -2.58 -7.53
C GLN A 250 -6.14 -2.35 -7.56
N TYR A 251 -5.51 -2.50 -6.39
CA TYR A 251 -4.07 -2.31 -6.22
C TYR A 251 -3.47 -3.41 -5.37
N SER A 252 -2.36 -4.00 -5.80
CA SER A 252 -1.59 -4.94 -4.98
C SER A 252 -0.26 -4.31 -4.56
N PRO A 253 0.17 -4.46 -3.28
CA PRO A 253 1.47 -3.98 -2.85
C PRO A 253 2.61 -4.62 -3.64
N VAL A 254 3.66 -3.85 -3.88
CA VAL A 254 4.93 -4.36 -4.41
C VAL A 254 5.99 -4.17 -3.34
N ILE A 255 6.53 -5.28 -2.84
CA ILE A 255 7.57 -5.27 -1.81
C ILE A 255 8.92 -5.62 -2.40
N LYS A 256 9.97 -5.22 -1.70
CA LYS A 256 11.37 -5.60 -1.97
C LYS A 256 11.95 -6.51 -0.89
N GLU A 257 11.23 -6.64 0.21
CA GLU A 257 11.72 -7.15 1.47
C GLU A 257 11.32 -8.61 1.66
N CYS A 258 12.00 -9.25 2.62
CA CYS A 258 11.79 -10.64 2.99
C CYS A 258 10.56 -10.83 3.88
N THR A 259 9.52 -10.03 3.65
CA THR A 259 8.38 -9.95 4.55
C THR A 259 7.52 -11.19 4.35
N ASP A 260 7.38 -11.96 5.43
CA ASP A 260 6.46 -13.10 5.48
C ASP A 260 5.00 -12.61 5.42
N ILE A 261 4.21 -13.23 4.56
CA ILE A 261 2.80 -12.90 4.35
C ILE A 261 1.98 -13.09 5.63
N MET A 262 2.33 -14.08 6.47
CA MET A 262 1.62 -14.32 7.74
C MET A 262 1.92 -13.22 8.76
N SER A 263 3.15 -12.70 8.79
CA SER A 263 3.51 -11.51 9.57
C SER A 263 2.69 -10.28 9.14
N ILE A 264 2.58 -10.03 7.83
CA ILE A 264 1.77 -8.92 7.28
C ILE A 264 0.31 -9.06 7.71
N ARG A 265 -0.28 -10.25 7.58
CA ARG A 265 -1.67 -10.53 8.00
C ARG A 265 -1.85 -10.24 9.49
N THR A 266 -0.99 -10.78 10.33
CA THR A 266 -1.04 -10.57 11.79
C THR A 266 -0.96 -9.09 12.14
N SER A 267 -0.05 -8.35 11.51
CA SER A 267 0.10 -6.90 11.70
C SER A 267 -1.14 -6.13 11.22
N ALA A 268 -1.71 -6.50 10.08
CA ALA A 268 -2.93 -5.90 9.55
C ALA A 268 -4.13 -6.11 10.49
N GLU A 269 -4.28 -7.32 11.05
CA GLU A 269 -5.32 -7.63 12.05
C GLU A 269 -5.16 -6.80 13.31
N ALA A 270 -3.95 -6.76 13.87
CA ALA A 270 -3.65 -6.01 15.09
C ALA A 270 -3.92 -4.52 14.91
N PHE A 271 -3.50 -3.94 13.77
CA PHE A 271 -3.84 -2.56 13.41
C PHE A 271 -5.36 -2.37 13.30
N SER A 272 -6.04 -3.22 12.53
CA SER A 272 -7.45 -3.02 12.20
C SER A 272 -8.35 -3.13 13.41
N THR A 273 -8.04 -4.06 14.32
CA THR A 273 -8.79 -4.27 15.57
C THR A 273 -8.51 -3.22 16.64
N SER A 274 -7.35 -2.54 16.59
CA SER A 274 -7.03 -1.42 17.46
C SER A 274 -7.47 -0.06 16.92
N TYR A 275 -7.80 0.02 15.63
CA TYR A 275 -8.28 1.25 15.01
C TYR A 275 -9.62 1.66 15.60
N SER A 276 -9.73 2.94 15.95
CA SER A 276 -10.92 3.53 16.54
C SER A 276 -11.09 4.99 16.10
N GLY A 277 -12.29 5.51 16.27
CA GLY A 277 -12.62 6.91 15.98
C GLY A 277 -13.94 7.06 15.24
N ASP A 278 -14.37 8.31 15.09
CA ASP A 278 -15.56 8.63 14.32
C ASP A 278 -15.38 8.24 12.85
N TRP A 279 -16.46 7.91 12.14
CA TRP A 279 -16.53 7.98 10.69
C TRP A 279 -16.98 9.39 10.28
N SER A 280 -16.22 10.10 9.45
CA SER A 280 -16.53 11.45 8.97
C SER A 280 -15.86 11.72 7.62
N TRP A 281 -16.50 12.52 6.78
CA TRP A 281 -15.97 12.97 5.50
C TRP A 281 -15.84 14.50 5.52
N ARG A 282 -14.92 15.02 6.34
CA ARG A 282 -14.59 16.46 6.39
C ARG A 282 -13.68 16.85 5.24
N PHE A 283 -14.20 16.86 4.01
CA PHE A 283 -13.40 17.17 2.82
C PHE A 283 -12.11 16.32 2.74
N GLU A 284 -12.25 15.00 2.90
CA GLU A 284 -11.14 14.03 2.93
C GLU A 284 -10.18 14.12 4.14
N ALA A 285 -10.40 15.07 5.07
CA ALA A 285 -9.60 15.20 6.30
C ALA A 285 -10.23 14.48 7.52
N GLY A 286 -11.42 13.87 7.34
CA GLY A 286 -12.10 13.11 8.38
C GLY A 286 -11.66 11.64 8.42
N ASN A 287 -11.91 10.96 9.54
CA ASN A 287 -11.70 9.52 9.64
C ASN A 287 -12.74 8.77 8.80
N HIS A 288 -12.35 8.13 7.70
CA HIS A 288 -13.25 7.33 6.86
C HIS A 288 -12.52 6.11 6.29
N CYS A 289 -13.19 5.27 5.50
CA CYS A 289 -12.59 4.10 4.85
C CYS A 289 -11.23 4.41 4.20
N HIS A 290 -11.12 5.53 3.48
CA HIS A 290 -9.85 5.94 2.88
C HIS A 290 -8.74 6.35 3.88
N THR A 291 -9.01 7.09 4.97
CA THR A 291 -7.95 7.38 5.96
C THR A 291 -7.52 6.14 6.71
N PHE A 292 -8.46 5.24 7.00
CA PHE A 292 -8.18 3.92 7.56
C PHE A 292 -7.21 3.14 6.67
N GLN A 293 -7.51 3.02 5.37
CA GLN A 293 -6.61 2.34 4.43
C GLN A 293 -5.24 3.02 4.39
N LYS A 294 -5.17 4.35 4.36
CA LYS A 294 -3.88 5.07 4.39
C LYS A 294 -3.07 4.78 5.65
N ALA A 295 -3.73 4.71 6.79
CA ALA A 295 -3.09 4.39 8.06
C ALA A 295 -2.63 2.92 8.08
N LEU A 296 -3.44 1.99 7.56
CA LEU A 296 -3.08 0.58 7.42
C LEU A 296 -1.88 0.40 6.49
N MET A 297 -1.91 0.99 5.30
CA MET A 297 -0.79 0.95 4.34
C MET A 297 0.50 1.51 4.95
N ARG A 298 0.42 2.62 5.68
CA ARG A 298 1.58 3.17 6.39
C ARG A 298 2.08 2.23 7.49
N HIS A 299 1.18 1.63 8.26
CA HIS A 299 1.52 0.66 9.31
C HIS A 299 2.24 -0.57 8.74
N LEU A 300 1.83 -1.02 7.56
CA LEU A 300 2.41 -2.15 6.84
C LEU A 300 3.60 -1.77 5.94
N HIS A 301 4.03 -0.51 5.96
CA HIS A 301 5.11 0.00 5.11
C HIS A 301 4.88 -0.20 3.60
N PHE A 302 3.63 -0.20 3.16
CA PHE A 302 3.30 -0.24 1.74
C PHE A 302 3.38 1.16 1.13
N ASP A 303 4.32 1.33 0.19
CA ASP A 303 4.58 2.58 -0.52
C ASP A 303 4.53 2.43 -2.06
N LYS A 304 4.50 1.19 -2.56
CA LYS A 304 4.54 0.82 -3.99
C LYS A 304 3.41 -0.13 -4.32
N TYR A 305 2.75 0.09 -5.46
CA TYR A 305 1.55 -0.67 -5.82
C TYR A 305 1.48 -1.00 -7.30
N LYS A 306 1.17 -2.25 -7.61
CA LYS A 306 0.75 -2.67 -8.93
C LYS A 306 -0.71 -2.30 -9.11
N VAL A 307 -1.03 -1.60 -10.20
CA VAL A 307 -2.43 -1.38 -10.61
C VAL A 307 -2.91 -2.65 -11.30
N ILE A 308 -3.96 -3.27 -10.75
CA ILE A 308 -4.55 -4.50 -11.31
C ILE A 308 -5.72 -4.13 -12.23
N LYS A 309 -6.57 -3.22 -11.76
CA LYS A 309 -7.80 -2.75 -12.41
C LYS A 309 -7.96 -1.27 -12.11
#